data_AF-A0A428NAD6-F1
#
_entry.id   AF-A0A428NAD6-F1
#
_cell.length_a   1.000
_cell.length_b   1.000
_cell.length_c   1.000
_cell.angle_alpha   90.00
_cell.angle_beta   90.00
_cell.angle_gamma   90.00
#
_symmetry.space_group_name_H-M   'P 1'
#
loop_
_entity.id
_entity.type
_entity.pdbx_description
1 polymer ?
#
loop_
_entity_poly.entity_id
_entity_poly.type
_entity_poly.pdbx_seq_one_letter_code
_entity_poly.pdbx_strand_id
1 'polypeptide(L)'
;MENANNQEIERFIANLDGSGSTDLKQVFQKVRKASRKTITSLKELYSYSCQICGESHDKLYGVNVVEAHHIEYFSETQNHQPNNIVILCPTHHRLMHEGQASFDRNRKVFIYVNGYEETLSSNKHL
;
A
#
# COMPACT_ATOMS: atom_id res chain seq x y z
N MET A 1 12.10 -16.97 -33.24
CA MET A 1 12.77 -16.56 -31.98
C MET A 1 11.88 -16.69 -30.73
N GLU A 2 10.57 -16.91 -30.83
CA GLU A 2 9.69 -17.09 -29.65
C GLU A 2 9.76 -18.48 -28.98
N ASN A 3 10.17 -19.53 -29.70
CA ASN A 3 10.12 -20.91 -29.17
C ASN A 3 11.12 -21.23 -28.05
N ALA A 4 12.27 -20.54 -27.99
CA ALA A 4 13.27 -20.81 -26.94
C ALA A 4 12.83 -20.26 -25.58
N ASN A 5 12.19 -19.09 -25.56
CA ASN A 5 11.72 -18.41 -24.36
C ASN A 5 10.57 -19.20 -23.68
N ASN A 6 9.67 -19.78 -24.48
CA ASN A 6 8.56 -20.57 -23.95
C ASN A 6 9.04 -21.88 -23.30
N GLN A 7 10.04 -22.54 -23.86
CA GLN A 7 10.60 -23.77 -23.28
C GLN A 7 11.35 -23.52 -21.96
N GLU A 8 12.01 -22.37 -21.83
CA GLU A 8 12.66 -21.96 -20.58
C GLU A 8 11.63 -21.64 -19.49
N ILE A 9 10.53 -20.97 -19.86
CA ILE A 9 9.39 -20.69 -18.96
C ILE A 9 8.75 -21.99 -18.47
N GLU A 10 8.48 -22.94 -19.36
CA GLU A 10 7.86 -24.23 -19.00
C GLU A 10 8.75 -25.03 -18.05
N ARG A 11 10.07 -25.06 -18.29
CA ARG A 11 11.03 -25.71 -17.39
C ARG A 11 11.08 -25.04 -16.02
N PHE A 12 11.01 -23.71 -15.97
CA PHE A 12 10.96 -22.98 -14.71
C PHE A 12 9.69 -23.33 -13.91
N ILE A 13 8.52 -23.29 -14.55
CA ILE A 13 7.24 -23.62 -13.91
C ILE A 13 7.21 -25.08 -13.43
N ALA A 14 7.72 -26.02 -14.23
CA ALA A 14 7.78 -27.43 -13.87
C ALA A 14 8.66 -27.71 -12.63
N ASN A 15 9.60 -26.81 -12.30
CA ASN A 15 10.47 -26.92 -11.14
C ASN A 15 9.92 -26.22 -9.89
N LEU A 16 8.78 -25.54 -9.97
CA LEU A 16 8.13 -24.94 -8.80
C LEU A 16 7.39 -26.02 -8.00
N ASP A 17 7.59 -26.02 -6.69
CA ASP A 17 6.87 -26.90 -5.78
C ASP A 17 5.43 -26.39 -5.60
N GLY A 18 4.46 -27.21 -6.01
CA GLY A 18 3.03 -26.96 -5.81
C GLY A 18 2.47 -27.55 -4.52
N SER A 19 3.31 -28.21 -3.71
CA SER A 19 2.88 -28.79 -2.45
C SER A 19 2.72 -27.69 -1.40
N GLY A 20 1.46 -27.44 -1.01
CA GLY A 20 1.15 -26.58 0.13
C GLY A 20 1.08 -27.42 1.40
N SER A 21 1.77 -27.00 2.45
CA SER A 21 1.53 -27.52 3.80
C SER A 21 0.47 -26.70 4.52
N THR A 22 -0.35 -27.36 5.33
CA THR A 22 -1.30 -26.70 6.24
C THR A 22 -0.83 -26.83 7.68
N ASP A 23 -0.43 -25.72 8.26
CA ASP A 23 -0.07 -25.62 9.68
C ASP A 23 -1.19 -24.93 10.46
N LEU A 24 -1.65 -25.57 11.55
CA LEU A 24 -2.57 -24.93 12.50
C LEU A 24 -1.76 -24.07 13.47
N LYS A 25 -1.96 -22.74 13.39
CA LYS A 25 -1.29 -21.76 14.25
C LYS A 25 -2.32 -20.98 15.06
N GLN A 26 -2.37 -21.20 16.37
CA GLN A 26 -3.18 -20.39 17.28
C GLN A 26 -2.33 -19.21 17.78
N VAL A 27 -2.71 -17.98 17.43
CA VAL A 27 -1.98 -16.77 17.80
C VAL A 27 -2.86 -15.89 18.68
N PHE A 28 -2.45 -15.65 19.92
CA PHE A 28 -3.04 -14.63 20.78
C PHE A 28 -2.37 -13.29 20.47
N GLN A 29 -3.03 -12.44 19.69
CA GLN A 29 -2.51 -11.12 19.32
C GLN A 29 -3.24 -10.01 20.08
N LYS A 30 -2.48 -9.13 20.74
CA LYS A 30 -3.02 -7.89 21.29
C LYS A 30 -3.33 -6.93 20.14
N VAL A 31 -4.59 -6.89 19.70
CA VAL A 31 -5.03 -5.99 18.63
C VAL A 31 -5.37 -4.63 19.23
N ARG A 32 -4.65 -3.58 18.81
CA ARG A 32 -5.01 -2.19 19.09
C ARG A 32 -5.87 -1.68 17.94
N LYS A 33 -7.13 -1.33 18.20
CA LYS A 33 -8.05 -0.79 17.17
C LYS A 33 -7.90 0.72 17.08
N ALA A 34 -7.31 1.19 15.99
CA ALA A 34 -7.39 2.59 15.62
C ALA A 34 -8.82 2.99 15.23
N SER A 35 -9.16 4.29 15.31
CA SER A 35 -10.50 4.79 15.01
C SER A 35 -10.85 4.55 13.55
N ARG A 36 -11.86 3.71 13.29
CA ARG A 36 -12.37 3.49 11.93
C ARG A 36 -12.90 4.78 11.30
N LYS A 37 -13.45 5.68 12.12
CA LYS A 37 -14.06 6.94 11.64
C LYS A 37 -13.04 7.83 10.94
N THR A 38 -11.84 8.00 11.50
CA THR A 38 -10.79 8.83 10.89
C THR A 38 -10.40 8.29 9.52
N ILE A 39 -10.14 6.98 9.43
CA ILE A 39 -9.78 6.34 8.16
C ILE A 39 -10.92 6.47 7.15
N THR A 40 -12.17 6.21 7.54
CA THR A 40 -13.33 6.32 6.63
C THR A 40 -13.49 7.75 6.12
N SER A 41 -13.43 8.75 7.01
CA SER A 41 -13.54 10.16 6.62
C SER A 41 -12.40 10.61 5.70
N LEU A 42 -11.17 10.11 5.90
CA LEU A 42 -10.07 10.39 4.97
C LEU A 42 -10.29 9.72 3.61
N LYS A 43 -10.74 8.46 3.57
CA LYS A 43 -11.09 7.80 2.30
C LYS A 43 -12.17 8.57 1.54
N GLU A 44 -13.21 9.04 2.22
CA GLU A 44 -14.26 9.88 1.65
C GLU A 44 -13.73 11.24 1.16
N LEU A 45 -12.86 11.89 1.95
CA LEU A 45 -12.23 13.18 1.60
C LEU A 45 -11.49 13.10 0.25
N TYR A 46 -10.88 11.96 -0.06
CA TYR A 46 -10.18 11.71 -1.31
C TYR A 46 -11.04 10.98 -2.36
N SER A 47 -12.35 10.88 -2.15
CA SER A 47 -13.26 10.18 -3.07
C SER A 47 -12.75 8.78 -3.42
N TYR A 48 -12.22 8.09 -2.41
CA TYR A 48 -11.61 6.78 -2.51
C TYR A 48 -10.53 6.68 -3.62
N SER A 49 -9.76 7.75 -3.80
CA SER A 49 -8.66 7.82 -4.78
C SER A 49 -7.30 7.84 -4.08
N CYS A 50 -6.29 7.26 -4.73
CA CYS A 50 -4.91 7.32 -4.26
C CYS A 50 -4.42 8.77 -4.23
N GLN A 51 -3.79 9.22 -3.13
CA GLN A 51 -3.23 10.57 -3.04
C GLN A 51 -2.00 10.78 -3.94
N ILE A 52 -1.34 9.71 -4.37
CA ILE A 52 -0.13 9.77 -5.20
C ILE A 52 -0.47 9.73 -6.68
N CYS A 53 -1.14 8.68 -7.16
CA CYS A 53 -1.47 8.56 -8.59
C CYS A 53 -2.86 9.08 -8.96
N GLY A 54 -3.74 9.34 -8.00
CA GLY A 54 -5.13 9.75 -8.27
C GLY A 54 -6.06 8.62 -8.69
N GLU A 55 -5.57 7.38 -8.83
CA GLU A 55 -6.38 6.26 -9.29
C GLU A 55 -7.50 5.89 -8.31
N SER A 56 -8.69 5.64 -8.85
CA SER A 56 -9.86 5.10 -8.17
C SER A 56 -10.44 3.96 -9.00
N HIS A 57 -10.82 2.89 -8.32
CA HIS A 57 -11.36 1.68 -8.95
C HIS A 57 -12.89 1.66 -8.95
N ASP A 58 -13.53 2.67 -8.35
CA ASP A 58 -14.98 2.76 -8.20
C ASP A 58 -15.68 2.81 -9.56
N LYS A 59 -15.18 3.61 -10.50
CA LYS A 59 -15.81 3.78 -11.82
C LYS A 59 -15.75 2.52 -12.69
N LEU A 60 -14.61 1.81 -12.66
CA LEU A 60 -14.38 0.66 -13.54
C LEU A 60 -14.92 -0.64 -12.93
N TYR A 61 -14.72 -0.84 -11.63
CA TYR A 61 -15.03 -2.10 -10.95
C TYR A 61 -16.17 -2.00 -9.93
N GLY A 62 -16.68 -0.80 -9.62
CA GLY A 62 -17.72 -0.59 -8.62
C GLY A 62 -17.27 -0.84 -7.18
N VAL A 63 -15.96 -0.90 -6.94
CA VAL A 63 -15.38 -1.21 -5.62
C VAL A 63 -14.24 -0.27 -5.26
N ASN A 64 -14.11 0.00 -3.97
CA ASN A 64 -13.09 0.87 -3.41
C ASN A 64 -12.03 0.05 -2.69
N VAL A 65 -10.81 0.04 -3.24
CA VAL A 65 -9.68 -0.75 -2.73
C VAL A 65 -8.58 0.11 -2.12
N VAL A 66 -8.80 1.41 -1.93
CA VAL A 66 -7.81 2.27 -1.29
C VAL A 66 -7.62 1.93 0.19
N GLU A 67 -6.41 2.10 0.65
CA GLU A 67 -5.94 1.73 1.97
C GLU A 67 -5.35 2.95 2.67
N ALA A 68 -5.47 2.99 4.00
CA ALA A 68 -4.83 4.00 4.81
C ALA A 68 -3.45 3.49 5.22
N HIS A 69 -2.41 4.26 4.93
CA HIS A 69 -1.05 3.99 5.33
C HIS A 69 -0.59 5.05 6.32
N HIS A 70 0.05 4.64 7.42
CA HIS A 70 0.64 5.56 8.37
C HIS A 70 2.01 6.02 7.86
N ILE A 71 2.23 7.33 7.76
CA ILE A 71 3.52 7.90 7.29
C ILE A 71 4.64 7.52 8.26
N GLU A 72 4.44 7.77 9.55
CA GLU A 72 5.23 7.20 10.65
C GLU A 72 4.51 5.95 11.14
N TYR A 73 5.17 4.79 11.09
CA TYR A 73 4.52 3.51 11.35
C TYR A 73 3.78 3.48 12.69
N PHE A 74 2.50 3.09 12.63
CA PHE A 74 1.65 3.05 13.82
C PHE A 74 2.18 2.09 14.89
N SER A 75 2.83 0.99 14.50
CA SER A 75 3.49 0.06 15.42
C SER A 75 4.56 0.73 16.29
N GLU A 76 5.20 1.77 15.77
CA GLU A 76 6.31 2.49 16.42
C GLU A 76 5.79 3.69 17.22
N THR A 77 5.00 4.55 16.59
CA THR A 77 4.63 5.86 17.16
C THR A 77 3.25 5.88 17.82
N GLN A 78 2.39 4.91 17.49
CA GLN A 78 0.96 4.94 17.81
C GLN A 78 0.25 6.23 17.34
N ASN A 79 0.85 6.96 16.41
CA ASN A 79 0.34 8.23 15.92
C ASN A 79 -0.79 8.00 14.91
N HIS A 80 -2.03 8.09 15.38
CA HIS A 80 -3.23 7.97 14.55
C HIS A 80 -3.83 9.32 14.16
N GLN A 81 -3.04 10.40 14.22
CA GLN A 81 -3.51 11.71 13.78
C GLN A 81 -3.70 11.72 12.26
N PRO A 82 -4.69 12.48 11.74
CA PRO A 82 -4.90 12.57 10.28
C PRO A 82 -3.65 12.98 9.52
N ASN A 83 -2.83 13.89 10.05
CA ASN A 83 -1.57 14.34 9.43
C ASN A 83 -0.47 13.25 9.36
N ASN A 84 -0.73 12.07 9.91
CA ASN A 84 0.13 10.89 9.83
C ASN A 84 -0.48 9.79 8.96
N ILE A 85 -1.57 10.05 8.25
CA ILE A 85 -2.28 9.05 7.44
C ILE A 85 -2.35 9.52 5.99
N VAL A 86 -1.93 8.67 5.07
CA VAL A 86 -2.08 8.89 3.63
C VAL A 86 -3.00 7.81 3.04
N ILE A 87 -3.90 8.20 2.13
CA ILE A 87 -4.77 7.27 1.42
C ILE A 87 -4.12 6.86 0.10
N LEU A 88 -3.89 5.56 -0.09
CA LEU A 88 -3.12 5.00 -1.21
C LEU A 88 -3.90 3.88 -1.91
N CYS A 89 -3.59 3.64 -3.19
CA CYS A 89 -3.97 2.38 -3.84
C CYS A 89 -3.10 1.22 -3.30
N PRO A 90 -3.51 -0.05 -3.50
CA PRO A 90 -2.74 -1.20 -3.03
C PRO A 90 -1.29 -1.23 -3.55
N THR A 91 -1.07 -0.79 -4.79
CA THR A 91 0.26 -0.72 -5.41
C THR A 91 1.17 0.25 -4.66
N HIS A 92 0.74 1.52 -4.52
CA HIS A 92 1.51 2.53 -3.80
C HIS A 92 1.68 2.17 -2.33
N HIS A 93 0.67 1.59 -1.70
CA HIS A 93 0.77 1.12 -0.32
C HIS A 93 1.90 0.09 -0.16
N ARG A 94 2.02 -0.87 -1.09
CA ARG A 94 3.11 -1.85 -1.06
C ARG A 94 4.46 -1.26 -1.42
N LEU A 95 4.53 -0.37 -2.40
CA LEU A 95 5.76 0.34 -2.74
C LEU A 95 6.30 1.13 -1.53
N MET A 96 5.44 1.82 -0.77
CA MET A 96 5.85 2.57 0.42
C MET A 96 6.51 1.66 1.47
N HIS A 97 5.94 0.48 1.71
CA HIS A 97 6.50 -0.51 2.64
C HIS A 97 7.83 -1.10 2.13
N GLU A 98 7.83 -1.65 0.91
CA GLU A 98 9.00 -2.37 0.36
C GLU A 98 10.16 -1.40 0.04
N GLY A 99 9.82 -0.23 -0.49
CA GLY A 99 10.77 0.83 -0.82
C GLY A 99 11.13 1.74 0.35
N GLN A 100 10.64 1.44 1.56
CA GLN A 100 10.90 2.13 2.83
C GLN A 100 10.85 3.65 2.67
N ALA A 101 9.78 4.14 2.06
CA ALA A 101 9.66 5.54 1.71
C ALA A 101 9.52 6.43 2.96
N SER A 102 10.29 7.51 2.98
CA SER A 102 10.17 8.58 3.97
C SER A 102 9.37 9.75 3.39
N PHE A 103 8.68 10.53 4.23
CA PHE A 103 7.89 11.67 3.77
C PHE A 103 8.55 13.00 4.17
N ASP A 104 8.96 13.78 3.18
CA ASP A 104 9.36 15.17 3.37
C ASP A 104 8.11 16.04 3.53
N ARG A 105 7.83 16.45 4.78
CA ARG A 105 6.66 17.27 5.12
C ARG A 105 6.70 18.68 4.55
N ASN A 106 7.88 19.24 4.23
CA ASN A 106 8.01 20.57 3.66
C ASN A 106 7.71 20.54 2.16
N ARG A 107 8.26 19.54 1.47
CA ARG A 107 8.10 19.36 0.02
C ARG A 107 6.81 18.61 -0.35
N LYS A 108 6.19 17.92 0.61
CA LYS A 108 5.05 17.00 0.41
C LYS A 108 5.39 15.89 -0.59
N VAL A 109 6.58 15.31 -0.43
CA VAL A 109 7.14 14.28 -1.33
C VAL A 109 7.49 13.05 -0.52
N PHE A 110 7.16 11.88 -1.07
CA PHE A 110 7.71 10.61 -0.60
C PHE A 110 9.03 10.31 -1.30
N ILE A 111 10.05 9.98 -0.52
CA ILE A 111 11.41 9.70 -0.97
C ILE A 111 11.72 8.26 -0.64
N TYR A 112 11.92 7.46 -1.66
CA TYR A 112 12.26 6.04 -1.58
C TYR A 112 13.75 5.83 -1.31
N VAL A 113 14.14 4.66 -0.80
CA VAL A 113 15.56 4.35 -0.50
C VAL A 113 16.48 4.38 -1.73
N ASN A 114 15.92 4.18 -2.92
CA ASN A 114 16.64 4.29 -4.19
C ASN A 114 16.76 5.75 -4.69
N GLY A 115 16.28 6.73 -3.92
CA GLY A 115 16.28 8.14 -4.27
C GLY A 115 15.15 8.56 -5.22
N TYR A 116 14.26 7.65 -5.60
CA TYR A 116 13.07 8.02 -6.37
C TYR A 116 12.13 8.86 -5.50
N GLU A 117 11.46 9.83 -6.12
CA GLU A 117 10.58 10.77 -5.45
C GLU A 117 9.17 10.73 -6.05
N GLU A 118 8.14 10.63 -5.21
CA GLU A 118 6.74 10.76 -5.62
C GLU A 118 6.04 11.90 -4.88
N THR A 119 5.43 12.80 -5.66
CA THR A 119 4.58 13.89 -5.15
C THR A 119 3.15 13.41 -4.93
N LEU A 120 2.40 14.13 -4.10
CA LEU A 120 0.95 13.94 -3.99
C LEU A 120 0.24 14.55 -5.21
N SER A 121 -0.45 13.74 -6.01
CA SER A 121 -1.39 14.21 -7.05
C SER A 121 -2.56 14.99 -6.45
N SER A 122 -3.01 14.60 -5.25
CA SER A 122 -3.99 15.38 -4.48
C SER A 122 -3.59 15.49 -3.02
N ASN A 123 -3.55 16.73 -2.52
CA ASN A 123 -3.32 17.01 -1.11
C ASN A 123 -4.38 17.95 -0.53
N LYS A 124 -5.22 17.41 0.35
CA LYS A 124 -6.28 18.15 1.07
C LYS A 124 -5.99 18.29 2.57
N HIS A 125 -5.02 17.56 3.13
CA HIS A 125 -4.80 17.55 4.58
C HIS A 125 -3.35 17.29 5.08
N LEU A 126 -2.41 16.94 4.20
CA LEU A 126 -1.03 16.58 4.57
C LEU A 126 -0.03 17.72 4.44
#